data_AF-A0A4R4V6L0-F1
#
_entry.id   AF-A0A4R4V6L0-F1
#
_cell.length_a   1.000
_cell.length_b   1.000
_cell.length_c   1.000
_cell.angle_alpha   90.00
_cell.angle_beta   90.00
_cell.angle_gamma   90.00
#
_symmetry.space_group_name_H-M   'P 1'
#
loop_
_entity.id
_entity.type
_entity.pdbx_description
1 polymer ?
#
loop_
_entity_poly.entity_id
_entity_poly.type
_entity_poly.pdbx_seq_one_letter_code
_entity_poly.pdbx_strand_id
1 'polypeptide(L)' 'PEAELDRRRASWQRPEREVERGVLTKYVATVRSASDGAVTA' A
#
# COMPACT_ATOMS: atom_id res chain seq x y z
N PRO A 1 13.00 19.64 3.61
CA PRO A 1 14.30 18.99 3.31
C PRO A 1 14.11 17.49 3.15
N GLU A 2 14.69 16.89 2.12
CA GLU A 2 14.58 15.44 1.82
C GLU A 2 14.96 14.58 3.04
N ALA A 3 16.01 14.99 3.75
CA ALA A 3 16.48 14.32 4.97
C ALA A 3 15.40 14.15 6.06
N GLU A 4 14.44 15.07 6.18
CA GLU A 4 13.35 14.92 7.16
C GLU A 4 12.30 13.91 6.70
N LEU A 5 11.99 13.89 5.40
CA LEU A 5 11.04 12.94 4.83
C LEU A 5 11.59 11.52 4.90
N ASP A 6 12.90 11.33 4.69
CA ASP A 6 13.56 10.04 4.81
C ASP A 6 13.54 9.52 6.25
N ARG A 7 13.78 10.38 7.25
CA ARG A 7 13.64 10.01 8.67
C ARG A 7 12.24 9.52 8.99
N ARG A 8 11.21 10.24 8.55
CA ARG A 8 9.81 9.86 8.77
C ARG A 8 9.46 8.56 8.05
N ARG A 9 9.92 8.40 6.80
CA ARG A 9 9.73 7.19 6.01
C ARG A 9 10.39 5.98 6.68
N ALA A 10 11.57 6.14 7.26
CA ALA A 10 12.26 5.08 7.99
C ALA A 10 11.48 4.62 9.24
N SER A 11 10.77 5.53 9.91
CA SER A 11 9.90 5.19 11.04
C SER A 11 8.50 4.68 10.66
N TRP A 12 8.12 4.78 9.38
CA TRP A 12 6.77 4.47 8.95
C TRP A 12 6.53 2.95 8.95
N GLN A 13 5.42 2.55 9.56
CA GLN A 13 4.95 1.17 9.57
C GLN A 13 3.59 1.10 8.89
N ARG A 14 3.41 0.11 8.02
CA ARG A 14 2.14 -0.14 7.36
C ARG A 14 1.10 -0.57 8.42
N PRO A 15 -0.11 0.02 8.44
CA PRO A 15 -1.17 -0.41 9.36
C PRO A 15 -1.69 -1.81 9.01
N GLU A 16 -2.33 -2.44 9.99
CA GLU A 16 -3.02 -3.72 9.78
C GLU A 16 -4.19 -3.56 8.80
N ARG A 17 -4.54 -4.65 8.12
CA ARG A 17 -5.65 -4.66 7.17
C ARG A 17 -6.98 -4.79 7.92
N GLU A 18 -7.99 -4.05 7.47
CA GLU A 18 -9.34 -4.17 8.02
C GLU A 18 -10.01 -5.50 7.65
N VAL A 19 -9.59 -6.11 6.53
CA VAL A 19 -10.19 -7.31 5.96
C VAL A 19 -9.12 -8.35 5.64
N GLU A 20 -9.13 -9.43 6.41
CA GLU A 20 -8.17 -10.53 6.30
C GLU A 20 -8.51 -11.56 5.22
N ARG A 21 -9.77 -11.64 4.78
CA ARG A 21 -10.23 -12.66 3.81
C ARG A 21 -11.21 -12.11 2.79
N GLY A 22 -11.35 -12.85 1.69
CA GLY A 22 -12.34 -12.57 0.65
C GLY A 22 -11.74 -11.78 -0.53
N VAL A 23 -12.62 -11.12 -1.28
CA VAL A 23 -12.23 -10.46 -2.55
C VAL A 23 -11.32 -9.24 -2.32
N LEU A 24 -11.48 -8.51 -1.22
CA LEU A 24 -10.64 -7.33 -0.93
C LEU A 24 -9.19 -7.73 -0.60
N THR A 25 -9.00 -8.85 0.08
CA THR A 25 -7.65 -9.40 0.32
C THR A 25 -6.98 -9.79 -1.00
N LYS A 26 -7.73 -10.38 -1.93
CA LYS A 26 -7.24 -10.70 -3.29
C LYS A 26 -6.91 -9.42 -4.06
N TYR A 27 -7.78 -8.43 -4.03
CA TYR A 27 -7.60 -7.15 -4.72
C TYR A 27 -6.35 -6.40 -4.23
N VAL A 28 -6.16 -6.26 -2.91
CA VAL A 28 -4.98 -5.61 -2.34
C VAL A 28 -3.68 -6.33 -2.72
N ALA A 29 -3.74 -7.64 -2.96
CA ALA A 29 -2.58 -8.42 -3.39
C ALA A 29 -2.23 -8.24 -4.87
N THR A 30 -3.18 -7.83 -5.73
CA THR A 30 -3.02 -7.82 -7.19
C THR A 30 -3.13 -6.43 -7.83
N VAL A 31 -3.71 -5.45 -7.14
CA VAL A 31 -3.93 -4.10 -7.66
C VAL A 31 -2.61 -3.34 -7.83
N ARG A 32 -2.46 -2.64 -8.96
CA ARG A 32 -1.33 -1.75 -9.24
C ARG A 32 -1.61 -0.30 -8.82
N SER A 33 -0.62 0.58 -8.96
CA SER A 33 -0.77 2.00 -8.66
C SER A 33 -1.97 2.60 -9.41
N ALA A 34 -2.63 3.60 -8.81
CA ALA A 34 -3.68 4.33 -9.49
C ALA A 34 -3.17 5.04 -10.75
N SER A 35 -1.90 5.45 -10.78
CA SER A 35 -1.24 6.00 -11.97
C SER A 35 -1.12 4.97 -13.11
N ASP A 36 -1.10 3.67 -12.78
CA ASP A 36 -1.10 2.56 -13.73
C ASP A 36 -2.54 2.08 -14.06
N GLY A 37 -3.56 2.82 -13.61
CA GLY A 37 -4.97 2.51 -13.84
C GLY A 37 -5.59 1.52 -12.85
N ALA A 38 -4.93 1.21 -11.73
CA ALA A 38 -5.43 0.28 -10.71
C ALA A 38 -5.85 -1.09 -11.28
N VAL A 39 -5.17 -1.54 -12.33
CA VAL A 39 -5.42 -2.83 -12.95
C VAL A 39 -5.02 -3.97 -12.01
N THR A 40 -5.70 -5.11 -12.14
CA THR A 40 -5.42 -6.34 -11.37
C THR A 40 -4.86 -7.40 -12.32
N ALA A 41 -3.81 -8.10 -11.88
CA ALA A 41 -3.17 -9.20 -12.62
C ALA A 41 -3.18 -10.50 -11.81
#